data_AF-A0A9E3Y1W9-F1
#
_entry.id   AF-A0A9E3Y1W9-F1
#
_cell.length_a   1.000
_cell.length_b   1.000
_cell.length_c   1.000
_cell.angle_alpha   90.00
_cell.angle_beta   90.00
_cell.angle_gamma   90.00
#
_symmetry.space_group_name_H-M   'P 1'
#
loop_
_entity.id
_entity.type
_entity.pdbx_description
1 polymer ?
#
loop_
_entity_poly.entity_id
_entity_poly.type
_entity_poly.pdbx_seq_one_letter_code
_entity_poly.pdbx_strand_id
1 'polypeptide(L)'
;DPTVETKPLRQMTGEAEFNEVFFTDTRVPNSEMLGSPGDGWRVSLTTLMNERVSIGGAIPPKGSGTIAHLMKAWADAPAWQKDAATRDEVMKLWVRAETLRLTNIRANQNRKMGDPGPEGSIGKMAFANLNKDIYECLMGVMGADALLYGSYEMVRPEHAMEYATPQKAFLRSRANSIEGGTTEVMLNILGERVLGLPGDVRVDRDVPWSKVPRN
;
A
#
# COMPACT_ATOMS: atom_id res chain seq x y z
N ASP A 1 6.80 16.00 -23.65
CA ASP A 1 7.71 17.15 -23.64
C ASP A 1 9.13 16.61 -23.87
N PRO A 2 9.89 17.07 -24.88
CA PRO A 2 11.25 16.58 -25.16
C PRO A 2 12.27 16.85 -24.05
N THR A 3 11.97 17.77 -23.11
CA THR A 3 12.80 18.05 -21.93
C THR A 3 12.56 17.07 -20.78
N VAL A 4 11.59 16.17 -20.93
CA VAL A 4 11.23 15.16 -19.93
C VAL A 4 11.56 13.78 -20.46
N GLU A 5 12.55 13.13 -19.86
CA GLU A 5 12.94 11.75 -20.16
C GLU A 5 12.32 10.81 -19.11
N THR A 6 11.77 9.68 -19.56
CA THR A 6 11.18 8.66 -18.68
C THR A 6 11.87 7.32 -18.91
N LYS A 7 12.46 6.76 -17.85
CA LYS A 7 13.15 5.46 -17.88
C LYS A 7 12.39 4.43 -17.05
N PRO A 8 11.90 3.34 -17.66
CA PRO A 8 11.21 2.29 -16.91
C PRO A 8 12.11 1.59 -15.89
N LEU A 9 11.58 1.33 -14.69
CA LEU A 9 12.26 0.61 -13.62
C LEU A 9 11.73 -0.81 -13.53
N ARG A 10 12.65 -1.79 -13.56
CA ARG A 10 12.29 -3.19 -13.39
C ARG A 10 11.95 -3.49 -11.93
N GLN A 11 10.77 -4.03 -11.69
CA GLN A 11 10.30 -4.46 -10.37
C GLN A 11 10.58 -5.96 -10.14
N MET A 12 10.43 -6.42 -8.90
CA MET A 12 10.57 -7.84 -8.56
C MET A 12 9.52 -8.75 -9.23
N THR A 13 8.41 -8.19 -9.68
CA THR A 13 7.40 -8.87 -10.52
C THR A 13 7.89 -9.09 -11.97
N GLY A 14 9.06 -8.57 -12.34
CA GLY A 14 9.59 -8.57 -13.70
C GLY A 14 9.15 -7.38 -14.55
N GLU A 15 7.94 -6.85 -14.29
CA GLU A 15 7.33 -5.72 -15.02
C GLU A 15 7.98 -4.36 -14.71
N ALA A 16 7.56 -3.35 -15.48
CA ALA A 16 7.98 -1.97 -15.31
C ALA A 16 6.77 -1.00 -15.29
N GLU A 17 6.05 -1.00 -14.17
CA GLU A 17 4.98 -0.03 -13.86
C GLU A 17 5.53 1.35 -13.46
N PHE A 18 6.73 1.38 -12.87
CA PHE A 18 7.36 2.59 -12.34
C PHE A 18 8.44 3.11 -13.28
N ASN A 19 8.75 4.40 -13.16
CA ASN A 19 9.78 5.05 -13.95
C ASN A 19 10.63 5.97 -13.10
N GLU A 20 11.88 6.16 -13.50
CA GLU A 20 12.65 7.36 -13.20
C GLU A 20 12.27 8.43 -14.22
N VAL A 21 12.05 9.66 -13.75
CA VAL A 21 11.69 10.80 -14.62
C VAL A 21 12.74 11.89 -14.46
N PHE A 22 13.41 12.23 -15.55
CA PHE A 22 14.44 13.26 -15.60
C PHE A 22 13.88 14.50 -16.29
N PHE A 23 14.11 15.67 -15.66
CA PHE A 23 13.71 16.98 -16.18
C PHE A 23 14.97 17.77 -16.53
N THR A 24 15.17 18.07 -17.81
CA THR A 24 16.36 18.78 -18.32
C THR A 24 15.94 20.11 -18.94
N ASP A 25 16.13 21.21 -18.21
CA ASP A 25 15.67 22.55 -18.60
C ASP A 25 14.14 22.62 -18.89
N THR A 26 13.35 21.74 -18.28
CA THR A 26 11.89 21.74 -18.40
C THR A 26 11.29 23.04 -17.87
N ARG A 27 10.49 23.71 -18.69
CA ARG A 27 9.80 24.97 -18.32
C ARG A 27 8.32 24.71 -18.12
N VAL A 28 7.83 24.95 -16.91
CA VAL A 28 6.42 24.82 -16.56
C VAL A 28 5.84 26.22 -16.32
N PRO A 29 4.68 26.58 -16.93
CA PRO A 29 4.02 27.86 -16.69
C PRO A 29 3.64 28.04 -15.22
N ASN A 30 3.72 29.27 -14.71
CA ASN A 30 3.29 29.59 -13.34
C ASN A 30 1.81 29.24 -13.08
N SER A 31 0.97 29.19 -14.12
CA SER A 31 -0.45 28.79 -14.02
C SER A 31 -0.65 27.32 -13.62
N GLU A 32 0.36 26.47 -13.81
CA GLU A 32 0.31 25.05 -13.41
C GLU A 32 0.78 24.85 -11.95
N MET A 33 1.25 25.91 -11.28
CA MET A 33 1.70 25.84 -9.89
C MET A 33 0.51 25.62 -8.96
N LEU A 34 0.56 24.53 -8.19
CA LEU A 34 -0.39 24.29 -7.11
C LEU A 34 0.06 25.04 -5.86
N GLY A 35 -0.73 26.04 -5.45
CA GLY A 35 -0.38 26.91 -4.31
C GLY A 35 0.58 28.03 -4.67
N SER A 36 1.27 28.59 -3.68
CA SER A 36 2.29 29.63 -3.84
C SER A 36 3.72 29.09 -3.67
N PRO A 37 4.78 29.82 -4.11
CA PRO A 37 6.15 29.43 -3.81
C PRO A 37 6.36 29.18 -2.31
N GLY A 38 6.84 27.97 -1.97
CA GLY A 38 7.00 27.51 -0.58
C GLY A 38 5.87 26.63 -0.04
N ASP A 39 4.71 26.55 -0.72
CA ASP A 39 3.57 25.73 -0.28
C ASP A 39 3.70 24.23 -0.59
N GLY A 40 4.74 23.82 -1.32
CA GLY A 40 4.85 22.46 -1.88
C GLY A 40 4.64 21.36 -0.83
N TRP A 41 5.20 21.50 0.37
CA TRP A 41 5.03 20.53 1.44
C TRP A 41 3.57 20.38 1.90
N ARG A 42 2.87 21.51 2.06
CA ARG A 42 1.44 21.52 2.42
C ARG A 42 0.60 20.83 1.36
N VAL A 43 0.87 21.12 0.08
CA VAL A 43 0.18 20.48 -1.06
C VAL A 43 0.44 18.97 -1.08
N SER A 44 1.70 18.54 -0.95
CA SER A 44 2.06 17.11 -0.92
C SER A 44 1.39 16.36 0.23
N LEU A 45 1.33 16.96 1.44
CA LEU A 45 0.67 16.34 2.59
C LEU A 45 -0.82 16.14 2.35
N THR A 46 -1.52 17.11 1.76
CA THR A 46 -2.94 16.96 1.42
C THR A 46 -3.15 15.79 0.44
N THR A 47 -2.32 15.69 -0.60
CA THR A 47 -2.38 14.57 -1.56
C THR A 47 -2.17 13.22 -0.87
N LEU A 48 -1.12 13.10 -0.04
CA LEU A 48 -0.81 11.86 0.68
C LEU A 48 -1.91 11.47 1.67
N MET A 49 -2.55 12.44 2.34
CA MET A 49 -3.68 12.16 3.24
C MET A 49 -4.87 11.57 2.48
N ASN A 50 -5.20 12.11 1.31
CA ASN A 50 -6.25 11.57 0.45
C ASN A 50 -5.90 10.17 -0.07
N GLU A 51 -4.67 9.96 -0.51
CA GLU A 51 -4.21 8.65 -1.00
C GLU A 51 -4.32 7.56 0.08
N ARG A 52 -3.95 7.86 1.33
CA ARG A 52 -4.09 6.91 2.45
C ARG A 52 -5.54 6.51 2.71
N VAL A 53 -6.48 7.45 2.58
CA VAL A 53 -7.90 7.14 2.70
C VAL A 53 -8.36 6.25 1.54
N SER A 54 -7.87 6.48 0.32
CA SER A 54 -8.17 5.64 -0.84
C SER A 54 -7.62 4.22 -0.70
N ILE A 55 -6.37 4.06 -0.24
CA ILE A 55 -5.72 2.74 -0.06
C ILE A 55 -6.32 2.00 1.13
N GLY A 56 -6.42 2.67 2.29
CA GLY A 56 -6.74 2.04 3.57
C GLY A 56 -8.21 2.09 3.95
N GLY A 57 -8.99 2.98 3.34
CA GLY A 57 -10.36 3.31 3.74
C GLY A 57 -11.45 2.81 2.79
N ALA A 58 -11.09 2.06 1.75
CA ALA A 58 -12.05 1.40 0.88
C ALA A 58 -12.92 0.41 1.68
N ILE A 59 -14.22 0.34 1.35
CA ILE A 59 -15.16 -0.61 1.93
C ILE A 59 -15.58 -1.57 0.82
N PRO A 60 -14.83 -2.68 0.62
CA PRO A 60 -15.21 -3.67 -0.36
C PRO A 60 -16.44 -4.46 0.12
N PRO A 61 -17.20 -5.11 -0.78
CA PRO A 61 -18.18 -6.12 -0.40
C PRO A 61 -17.58 -7.19 0.53
N LYS A 62 -18.41 -7.79 1.39
CA LYS A 62 -17.98 -8.88 2.28
C LYS A 62 -17.37 -10.03 1.49
N GLY A 63 -16.21 -10.52 1.92
CA GLY A 63 -15.51 -11.63 1.27
C GLY A 63 -14.98 -11.34 -0.13
N SER A 64 -14.86 -10.07 -0.51
CA SER A 64 -14.28 -9.65 -1.81
C SER A 64 -12.85 -9.11 -1.65
N GLY A 65 -12.20 -8.76 -2.76
CA GLY A 65 -10.81 -8.30 -2.75
C GLY A 65 -9.83 -9.46 -2.49
N THR A 66 -8.75 -9.18 -1.76
CA THR A 66 -7.63 -10.13 -1.61
C THR A 66 -8.01 -11.40 -0.85
N ILE A 67 -8.91 -11.29 0.14
CA ILE A 67 -9.44 -12.45 0.85
C ILE A 67 -10.23 -13.39 -0.09
N ALA A 68 -10.88 -12.88 -1.12
CA ALA A 68 -11.58 -13.71 -2.10
C ALA A 68 -10.63 -14.63 -2.86
N HIS A 69 -9.41 -14.14 -3.15
CA HIS A 69 -8.38 -14.94 -3.81
C HIS A 69 -7.94 -16.11 -2.92
N LEU A 70 -7.74 -15.87 -1.63
CA LEU A 70 -7.43 -16.94 -0.67
C LEU A 70 -8.59 -17.91 -0.50
N MET A 71 -9.84 -17.44 -0.42
CA MET A 71 -11.00 -18.31 -0.32
C MET A 71 -11.18 -19.19 -1.57
N LYS A 72 -10.88 -18.65 -2.76
CA LYS A 72 -10.86 -19.43 -4.00
C LYS A 72 -9.77 -20.50 -3.96
N ALA A 73 -8.53 -20.12 -3.66
CA ALA A 73 -7.41 -21.07 -3.55
C ALA A 73 -7.71 -22.17 -2.52
N TRP A 74 -8.27 -21.80 -1.37
CA TRP A 74 -8.73 -22.75 -0.35
C TRP A 74 -9.83 -23.66 -0.87
N ALA A 75 -10.85 -23.14 -1.56
CA ALA A 75 -11.92 -23.96 -2.12
C ALA A 75 -11.37 -25.01 -3.11
N ASP A 76 -10.44 -24.60 -3.97
CA ASP A 76 -9.84 -25.42 -5.02
C ASP A 76 -8.76 -26.39 -4.47
N ALA A 77 -8.24 -26.16 -3.26
CA ALA A 77 -7.17 -26.98 -2.69
C ALA A 77 -7.60 -28.44 -2.44
N PRO A 78 -6.71 -29.43 -2.67
CA PRO A 78 -6.95 -30.82 -2.36
C PRO A 78 -7.16 -31.06 -0.86
N ALA A 79 -7.90 -32.13 -0.53
CA ALA A 79 -8.29 -32.46 0.85
C ALA A 79 -7.10 -32.59 1.82
N TRP A 80 -5.94 -33.07 1.34
CA TRP A 80 -4.75 -33.23 2.17
C TRP A 80 -4.07 -31.91 2.57
N GLN A 81 -4.32 -30.81 1.83
CA GLN A 81 -3.88 -29.46 2.22
C GLN A 81 -4.89 -28.75 3.14
N LYS A 82 -6.08 -29.34 3.33
CA LYS A 82 -7.16 -28.77 4.14
C LYS A 82 -7.14 -29.30 5.58
N ASP A 83 -5.95 -29.36 6.17
CA ASP A 83 -5.80 -29.78 7.55
C ASP A 83 -6.31 -28.73 8.55
N ALA A 84 -6.37 -29.10 9.83
CA ALA A 84 -6.92 -28.24 10.87
C ALA A 84 -6.08 -26.96 11.07
N ALA A 85 -4.76 -27.03 10.88
CA ALA A 85 -3.87 -25.89 11.07
C ALA A 85 -4.02 -24.87 9.94
N THR A 86 -4.04 -25.32 8.69
CA THR A 86 -4.23 -24.46 7.51
C THR A 86 -5.64 -23.85 7.52
N ARG A 87 -6.66 -24.63 7.91
CA ARG A 87 -8.01 -24.10 8.08
C ARG A 87 -8.07 -23.00 9.14
N ASP A 88 -7.39 -23.17 10.27
CA ASP A 88 -7.34 -22.16 11.33
C ASP A 88 -6.69 -20.86 10.83
N GLU A 89 -5.61 -20.96 10.07
CA GLU A 89 -4.94 -19.78 9.49
C GLU A 89 -5.83 -19.05 8.47
N VAL A 90 -6.47 -19.77 7.55
CA VAL A 90 -7.44 -19.18 6.61
C VAL A 90 -8.58 -18.48 7.35
N MET A 91 -9.09 -19.09 8.43
CA MET A 91 -10.15 -18.50 9.26
C MET A 91 -9.68 -17.23 9.98
N LYS A 92 -8.46 -17.20 10.53
CA LYS A 92 -7.89 -15.98 11.15
C LYS A 92 -7.80 -14.85 10.15
N LEU A 93 -7.32 -15.12 8.94
CA LEU A 93 -7.20 -14.11 7.88
C LEU A 93 -8.57 -13.61 7.41
N TRP A 94 -9.56 -14.49 7.30
CA TRP A 94 -10.94 -14.11 7.03
C TRP A 94 -11.52 -13.19 8.11
N VAL A 95 -11.33 -13.53 9.39
CA VAL A 95 -11.77 -12.70 10.51
C VAL A 95 -11.10 -11.33 10.45
N ARG A 96 -9.78 -11.27 10.23
CA ARG A 96 -9.03 -10.01 10.10
C ARG A 96 -9.54 -9.16 8.93
N ALA A 97 -9.87 -9.76 7.79
CA ALA A 97 -10.45 -9.05 6.65
C ALA A 97 -11.81 -8.44 6.99
N GLU A 98 -12.68 -9.19 7.68
CA GLU A 98 -13.97 -8.67 8.11
C GLU A 98 -13.84 -7.60 9.21
N THR A 99 -12.92 -7.75 10.15
CA THR A 99 -12.60 -6.72 11.15
C THR A 99 -12.14 -5.42 10.49
N LEU A 100 -11.27 -5.50 9.49
CA LEU A 100 -10.82 -4.34 8.72
C LEU A 100 -11.98 -3.69 7.95
N ARG A 101 -12.81 -4.49 7.27
CA ARG A 101 -13.98 -4.01 6.53
C ARG A 101 -14.96 -3.26 7.45
N LEU A 102 -15.27 -3.83 8.61
CA LEU A 102 -16.15 -3.20 9.61
C LEU A 102 -15.52 -1.94 10.22
N THR A 103 -14.20 -1.94 10.45
CA THR A 103 -13.45 -0.76 10.90
C THR A 103 -13.55 0.37 9.89
N ASN A 104 -13.44 0.07 8.59
CA ASN A 104 -13.57 1.07 7.52
C ASN A 104 -15.01 1.59 7.39
N ILE A 105 -16.03 0.75 7.58
CA ILE A 105 -17.44 1.20 7.66
C ILE A 105 -17.61 2.21 8.79
N ARG A 106 -17.14 1.87 10.00
CA ARG A 106 -17.19 2.78 11.15
C ARG A 106 -16.43 4.09 10.89
N ALA A 107 -15.22 4.01 10.35
CA ALA A 107 -14.42 5.18 10.02
C ALA A 107 -15.13 6.09 9.00
N ASN A 108 -15.76 5.51 7.97
CA ASN A 108 -16.53 6.27 6.98
C ASN A 108 -17.76 6.96 7.59
N GLN A 109 -18.47 6.29 8.50
CA GLN A 109 -19.59 6.87 9.23
C GLN A 109 -19.15 8.05 10.11
N ASN A 110 -18.02 7.90 10.83
CA ASN A 110 -17.48 8.96 11.68
C ASN A 110 -17.04 10.20 10.88
N ARG A 111 -16.50 10.04 9.66
CA ARG A 111 -16.16 11.18 8.78
C ARG A 111 -17.35 12.05 8.41
N LYS A 112 -18.57 11.52 8.44
CA LYS A 112 -19.78 12.32 8.16
C LYS A 112 -20.16 13.23 9.34
N MET A 113 -19.55 13.02 10.51
CA MET A 113 -19.85 13.72 11.76
C MET A 113 -18.82 14.79 12.15
N GLY A 114 -17.78 15.01 11.33
CA GLY A 114 -16.71 15.98 11.59
C GLY A 114 -15.46 15.74 10.75
N ASP A 115 -14.36 16.44 11.06
CA ASP A 115 -13.12 16.33 10.31
C ASP A 115 -12.52 14.90 10.36
N PRO A 116 -12.04 14.35 9.23
CA PRO A 116 -11.40 13.04 9.19
C PRO A 116 -10.18 12.99 10.10
N GLY A 117 -10.19 12.06 11.05
CA GLY A 117 -9.06 11.80 11.93
C GLY A 117 -8.01 10.86 11.31
N PRO A 118 -7.09 10.33 12.15
CA PRO A 118 -6.03 9.41 11.74
C PRO A 118 -6.51 8.00 11.35
N GLU A 119 -7.81 7.72 11.28
CA GLU A 119 -8.37 6.40 10.99
C GLU A 119 -7.93 5.84 9.63
N GLY A 120 -7.70 6.71 8.64
CA GLY A 120 -7.13 6.30 7.35
C GLY A 120 -5.74 5.68 7.47
N SER A 121 -4.92 6.14 8.41
CA SER A 121 -3.58 5.59 8.67
C SER A 121 -3.66 4.21 9.32
N ILE A 122 -4.64 4.01 10.23
CA ILE A 122 -4.93 2.69 10.83
C ILE A 122 -5.35 1.71 9.74
N GLY A 123 -6.33 2.09 8.91
CA GLY A 123 -6.82 1.26 7.82
C GLY A 123 -5.73 0.87 6.83
N LYS A 124 -4.88 1.84 6.43
CA LYS A 124 -3.76 1.59 5.51
C LYS A 124 -2.76 0.59 6.09
N MET A 125 -2.34 0.79 7.33
CA MET A 125 -1.39 -0.09 8.00
C MET A 125 -1.95 -1.51 8.16
N ALA A 126 -3.18 -1.63 8.64
CA ALA A 126 -3.86 -2.91 8.82
C ALA A 126 -4.04 -3.64 7.48
N PHE A 127 -4.43 -2.92 6.42
CA PHE A 127 -4.54 -3.45 5.06
C PHE A 127 -3.20 -3.96 4.54
N ALA A 128 -2.13 -3.16 4.63
CA ALA A 128 -0.83 -3.54 4.11
C ALA A 128 -0.29 -4.84 4.75
N ASN A 129 -0.45 -4.99 6.07
CA ASN A 129 -0.05 -6.21 6.76
C ASN A 129 -0.96 -7.40 6.41
N LEU A 130 -2.28 -7.20 6.46
CA LEU A 130 -3.23 -8.26 6.12
C LEU A 130 -3.04 -8.75 4.67
N ASN A 131 -2.78 -7.85 3.72
CA ASN A 131 -2.62 -8.23 2.33
C ASN A 131 -1.41 -9.13 2.10
N LYS A 132 -0.28 -8.83 2.76
CA LYS A 132 0.92 -9.69 2.72
C LYS A 132 0.61 -11.06 3.30
N ASP A 133 0.00 -11.11 4.48
CA ASP A 133 -0.29 -12.36 5.18
C ASP A 133 -1.29 -13.23 4.38
N ILE A 134 -2.30 -12.61 3.76
CA ILE A 134 -3.24 -13.31 2.86
C ILE A 134 -2.52 -13.96 1.70
N TYR A 135 -1.66 -13.22 0.99
CA TYR A 135 -0.97 -13.78 -0.16
C TYR A 135 0.09 -14.80 0.25
N GLU A 136 0.75 -14.63 1.40
CA GLU A 136 1.66 -15.63 1.96
C GLU A 136 0.94 -16.95 2.27
N CYS A 137 -0.21 -16.88 2.95
CA CYS A 137 -1.06 -18.05 3.19
C CYS A 137 -1.54 -18.68 1.88
N LEU A 138 -1.93 -17.86 0.89
CA LEU A 138 -2.36 -18.31 -0.43
C LEU A 138 -1.24 -19.10 -1.13
N MET A 139 0.00 -18.59 -1.12
CA MET A 139 1.16 -19.32 -1.65
C MET A 139 1.35 -20.66 -0.94
N GLY A 140 1.18 -20.70 0.39
CA GLY A 140 1.21 -21.95 1.16
C GLY A 140 0.14 -22.96 0.73
N VAL A 141 -1.11 -22.49 0.55
CA VAL A 141 -2.24 -23.30 0.08
C VAL A 141 -2.00 -23.85 -1.33
N MET A 142 -1.39 -23.07 -2.23
CA MET A 142 -1.04 -23.54 -3.58
C MET A 142 0.07 -24.60 -3.57
N GLY A 143 0.91 -24.65 -2.54
CA GLY A 143 2.02 -25.59 -2.46
C GLY A 143 3.02 -25.41 -3.61
N ALA A 144 3.38 -26.51 -4.29
CA ALA A 144 4.40 -26.48 -5.34
C ALA A 144 4.04 -25.58 -6.53
N ASP A 145 2.76 -25.42 -6.85
CA ASP A 145 2.30 -24.56 -7.95
C ASP A 145 2.58 -23.08 -7.68
N ALA A 146 2.78 -22.69 -6.41
CA ALA A 146 3.19 -21.34 -6.04
C ALA A 146 4.58 -20.97 -6.58
N LEU A 147 5.42 -21.96 -6.89
CA LEU A 147 6.76 -21.76 -7.45
C LEU A 147 6.74 -21.48 -8.97
N LEU A 148 5.60 -21.72 -9.63
CA LEU A 148 5.45 -21.48 -11.05
C LEU A 148 5.17 -20.00 -11.30
N TYR A 149 6.14 -19.30 -11.89
CA TYR A 149 6.01 -17.90 -12.31
C TYR A 149 6.02 -17.82 -13.84
N GLY A 150 4.99 -17.18 -14.41
CA GLY A 150 4.76 -17.22 -15.87
C GLY A 150 5.90 -16.62 -16.70
N SER A 151 6.23 -15.35 -16.48
CA SER A 151 7.32 -14.65 -17.19
C SER A 151 7.83 -13.49 -16.36
N TYR A 152 9.13 -13.22 -16.45
CA TYR A 152 9.77 -12.03 -15.90
C TYR A 152 10.12 -11.00 -17.00
N GLU A 153 9.49 -11.12 -18.17
CA GLU A 153 9.67 -10.16 -19.26
C GLU A 153 9.33 -8.74 -18.79
N MET A 154 10.20 -7.80 -19.15
CA MET A 154 10.06 -6.40 -18.75
C MET A 154 9.05 -5.71 -19.67
N VAL A 155 7.78 -5.85 -19.33
CA VAL A 155 6.67 -5.18 -20.02
C VAL A 155 6.10 -4.05 -19.18
N ARG A 156 5.54 -3.04 -19.86
CA ARG A 156 4.68 -2.05 -19.21
C ARG A 156 3.25 -2.60 -19.24
N PRO A 157 2.63 -2.89 -18.08
CA PRO A 157 1.27 -3.43 -18.06
C PRO A 157 0.25 -2.36 -18.52
N GLU A 158 -0.84 -2.82 -19.12
CA GLU A 158 -1.94 -1.95 -19.58
C GLU A 158 -2.72 -1.34 -18.41
N HIS A 159 -2.84 -2.10 -17.32
CA HIS A 159 -3.51 -1.67 -16.10
C HIS A 159 -2.52 -1.67 -14.92
N ALA A 160 -2.41 -0.53 -14.25
CA ALA A 160 -1.64 -0.42 -13.02
C ALA A 160 -2.34 -1.20 -11.90
N MET A 161 -1.57 -1.84 -11.03
CA MET A 161 -2.09 -2.51 -9.82
C MET A 161 -3.03 -3.72 -10.09
N GLU A 162 -3.12 -4.21 -11.32
CA GLU A 162 -3.83 -5.45 -11.64
C GLU A 162 -2.85 -6.62 -11.66
N TYR A 163 -3.21 -7.72 -11.00
CA TYR A 163 -2.32 -8.87 -10.83
C TYR A 163 -2.86 -10.08 -11.58
N ALA A 164 -2.18 -10.41 -12.69
CA ALA A 164 -2.57 -11.53 -13.55
C ALA A 164 -2.55 -12.90 -12.82
N THR A 165 -1.72 -13.05 -11.78
CA THR A 165 -1.58 -14.32 -11.03
C THR A 165 -1.42 -14.09 -9.53
N PRO A 166 -1.77 -15.09 -8.69
CA PRO A 166 -1.54 -15.01 -7.25
C PRO A 166 -0.06 -14.85 -6.87
N GLN A 167 0.87 -15.45 -7.62
CA GLN A 167 2.31 -15.31 -7.40
C GLN A 167 2.76 -13.86 -7.64
N LYS A 168 2.29 -13.23 -8.73
CA LYS A 168 2.59 -11.82 -9.01
C LYS A 168 2.02 -10.91 -7.92
N ALA A 169 0.79 -11.17 -7.49
CA ALA A 169 0.15 -10.44 -6.40
C ALA A 169 0.91 -10.58 -5.07
N PHE A 170 1.44 -11.78 -4.76
CA PHE A 170 2.30 -12.02 -3.60
C PHE A 170 3.55 -11.15 -3.64
N LEU A 171 4.29 -11.15 -4.74
CA LEU A 171 5.50 -10.32 -4.88
C LEU A 171 5.16 -8.82 -4.73
N ARG A 172 4.08 -8.36 -5.36
CA ARG A 172 3.65 -6.95 -5.31
C ARG A 172 3.11 -6.51 -3.95
N SER A 173 2.53 -7.42 -3.16
CA SER A 173 1.98 -7.11 -1.84
C SER A 173 3.02 -6.46 -0.90
N ARG A 174 4.32 -6.77 -1.09
CA ARG A 174 5.42 -6.20 -0.31
C ARG A 174 5.49 -4.67 -0.41
N ALA A 175 5.19 -4.12 -1.57
CA ALA A 175 5.22 -2.67 -1.78
C ALA A 175 4.11 -1.95 -0.99
N ASN A 176 3.02 -2.60 -0.59
CA ASN A 176 1.96 -1.95 0.19
C ASN A 176 2.41 -1.51 1.60
N SER A 177 3.45 -2.16 2.17
CA SER A 177 4.07 -1.70 3.42
C SER A 177 5.06 -0.55 3.26
N ILE A 178 5.33 -0.11 2.02
CA ILE A 178 6.32 0.94 1.72
C ILE A 178 5.61 2.16 1.10
N GLU A 179 4.81 1.95 0.06
CA GLU A 179 4.12 3.02 -0.68
C GLU A 179 3.03 3.70 0.15
N GLY A 180 2.67 4.95 -0.18
CA GLY A 180 1.70 5.75 0.57
C GLY A 180 2.13 6.08 2.02
N GLY A 181 3.41 5.84 2.35
CA GLY A 181 4.03 5.98 3.66
C GLY A 181 4.27 4.61 4.32
N THR A 182 5.49 4.35 4.77
CA THR A 182 5.87 3.04 5.30
C THR A 182 5.07 2.66 6.55
N THR A 183 5.01 1.37 6.87
CA THR A 183 4.37 0.88 8.11
C THR A 183 4.94 1.59 9.35
N GLU A 184 6.25 1.83 9.40
CA GLU A 184 6.94 2.52 10.49
C GLU A 184 6.50 3.98 10.60
N VAL A 185 6.41 4.69 9.46
CA VAL A 185 5.86 6.06 9.44
C VAL A 185 4.40 6.08 9.87
N MET A 186 3.59 5.08 9.47
CA MET A 186 2.22 4.97 9.98
C MET A 186 2.19 4.76 11.50
N LEU A 187 3.05 3.89 12.05
CA LEU A 187 3.14 3.67 13.50
C LEU A 187 3.51 4.94 14.25
N ASN A 188 4.45 5.75 13.73
CA ASN A 188 4.78 7.05 14.32
C ASN A 188 3.59 8.00 14.28
N ILE A 189 2.84 8.06 13.17
CA ILE A 189 1.61 8.87 13.08
C ILE A 189 0.56 8.40 14.08
N LEU A 190 0.39 7.09 14.24
CA LEU A 190 -0.54 6.53 15.22
C LEU A 190 -0.11 6.90 16.65
N GLY A 191 1.16 6.71 16.99
CA GLY A 191 1.71 7.06 18.29
C GLY A 191 1.55 8.55 18.60
N GLU A 192 2.06 9.42 17.72
CA GLU A 192 2.11 10.86 17.95
C GLU A 192 0.72 11.52 17.84
N ARG A 193 -0.06 11.19 16.82
CA ARG A 193 -1.31 11.93 16.50
C ARG A 193 -2.58 11.26 17.01
N VAL A 194 -2.61 9.94 17.20
CA VAL A 194 -3.77 9.25 17.77
C VAL A 194 -3.61 9.13 19.28
N LEU A 195 -2.45 8.66 19.73
CA LEU A 195 -2.21 8.29 21.13
C LEU A 195 -1.55 9.41 21.95
N GLY A 196 -1.07 10.49 21.31
CA GLY A 196 -0.41 11.60 21.98
C GLY A 196 0.95 11.23 22.59
N LEU A 197 1.58 10.16 22.10
CA LEU A 197 2.91 9.75 22.54
C LEU A 197 3.98 10.76 22.04
N PRO A 198 5.10 10.92 22.78
CA PRO A 198 6.21 11.71 22.29
C PRO A 198 6.75 11.11 20.98
N GLY A 199 7.06 11.98 20.02
CA GLY A 199 7.68 11.56 18.77
C GLY A 199 9.15 11.19 18.94
N ASP A 200 9.70 10.54 17.91
CA ASP A 200 11.14 10.27 17.84
C ASP A 200 11.97 11.55 17.93
N VAL A 201 13.20 11.43 18.42
CA VAL A 201 14.15 12.56 18.50
C VAL A 201 14.48 13.04 17.09
N ARG A 202 14.09 14.28 16.77
CA ARG A 202 14.39 14.95 15.49
C ARG A 202 15.29 16.14 15.75
N VAL A 203 16.58 16.01 15.43
CA VAL A 203 17.59 17.07 15.66
C VAL A 203 17.67 18.07 14.50
N ASP A 204 16.99 17.79 13.39
CA ASP A 204 17.12 18.48 12.11
C ASP A 204 15.80 19.08 11.61
N ARG A 205 14.70 18.96 12.37
CA ARG A 205 13.36 19.38 11.94
C ARG A 205 13.30 20.83 11.44
N ASP A 206 14.05 21.71 12.12
CA ASP A 206 14.04 23.14 11.86
C ASP A 206 15.30 23.58 11.07
N VAL A 207 16.03 22.60 10.50
CA VAL A 207 17.28 22.82 9.74
C VAL A 207 17.02 22.51 8.26
N PRO A 208 17.35 23.43 7.33
CA PRO A 208 17.30 23.12 5.90
C PRO A 208 18.16 21.92 5.55
N TRP A 209 17.70 21.05 4.63
CA TRP A 209 18.43 19.84 4.20
C TRP A 209 19.91 20.09 3.87
N SER A 210 20.24 21.22 3.23
CA SER A 210 21.62 21.60 2.90
C SER A 210 22.54 21.84 4.10
N LYS A 211 21.97 22.01 5.29
CA LYS A 211 22.67 22.25 6.56
C LYS A 211 22.58 21.06 7.51
N VAL A 212 21.94 19.96 7.12
CA VAL A 212 21.88 18.73 7.93
C VAL A 212 23.28 18.08 7.92
N PRO A 213 23.90 17.81 9.08
CA PRO A 213 25.20 17.15 9.16
C PRO A 213 25.16 15.78 8.46
N ARG A 214 26.13 15.51 7.59
CA ARG A 214 26.28 14.21 6.93
C ARG A 214 27.33 13.39 7.66
N ASN A 215 27.05 12.11 7.86
CA ASN A 215 28.02 11.12 8.35
C ASN A 215 28.98 10.70 7.23
#